data_AF-A0A934Q2B3-F1
#
_entry.id   AF-A0A934Q2B3-F1
#
_cell.length_a   1.000
_cell.length_b   1.000
_cell.length_c   1.000
_cell.angle_alpha   90.00
_cell.angle_beta   90.00
_cell.angle_gamma   90.00
#
_symmetry.space_group_name_H-M   'P 1'
#
loop_
_entity.id
_entity.type
_entity.pdbx_description
1 polymer ?
#
loop_
_entity_poly.entity_id
_entity_poly.type
_entity_poly.pdbx_seq_one_letter_code
_entity_poly.pdbx_strand_id
1 'polypeptide(L)'
;MKTNAILLTWDRALPGRELLGTELFRDFMKYAEGLKNEGAVESFDVLYLEPRGVGIAGYFVFRGAPQKLTALTERDDWVRMMLRSQMTLKNPALVRGYAGPAIGERMKTWAELIPR
;
A
#
# COMPACT_ATOMS: atom_id res chain seq x y z
N MET A 1 -17.87 -8.95 1.67
CA MET A 1 -17.41 -7.55 1.67
C MET A 1 -16.06 -7.48 0.96
N LYS A 2 -15.83 -6.53 0.05
CA LYS A 2 -14.55 -6.42 -0.67
C LYS A 2 -13.75 -5.24 -0.13
N THR A 3 -12.44 -5.40 -0.04
CA THR A 3 -11.51 -4.36 0.40
C THR A 3 -11.44 -3.22 -0.63
N ASN A 4 -11.54 -1.99 -0.15
CA ASN A 4 -11.53 -0.74 -0.95
C ASN A 4 -10.26 0.09 -0.75
N ALA A 5 -9.24 -0.51 -0.12
CA ALA A 5 -7.92 0.10 0.03
C ALA A 5 -6.78 -0.91 -0.19
N ILE A 6 -5.63 -0.39 -0.59
CA ILE A 6 -4.34 -1.08 -0.61
C ILE A 6 -3.38 -0.29 0.26
N LEU A 7 -2.72 -0.95 1.21
CA LEU A 7 -1.64 -0.40 2.01
C LEU A 7 -0.33 -1.08 1.61
N LEU A 8 0.67 -0.26 1.29
CA LEU A 8 2.05 -0.69 1.08
C LEU A 8 2.91 -0.09 2.18
N THR A 9 3.64 -0.91 2.93
CA THR A 9 4.52 -0.44 4.00
C THR A 9 5.97 -0.84 3.74
N TRP A 10 6.91 -0.12 4.34
CA TRP A 10 8.32 -0.50 4.36
C TRP A 10 8.99 -0.11 5.68
N ASP A 11 10.09 -0.80 6.02
CA ASP A 11 10.99 -0.46 7.14
C ASP A 11 12.13 0.44 6.63
N ARG A 12 13.11 -0.13 5.91
CA ARG A 12 14.28 0.61 5.42
C ARG A 12 14.81 -0.02 4.14
N ALA A 13 15.71 0.66 3.45
CA ALA A 13 16.52 -0.01 2.43
C ALA A 13 17.38 -1.11 3.05
N LEU A 14 17.59 -2.20 2.32
CA LEU A 14 18.58 -3.20 2.69
C LEU A 14 19.98 -2.58 2.65
N PRO A 15 20.92 -3.01 3.52
CA PRO A 15 22.27 -2.44 3.55
C PRO A 15 22.94 -2.45 2.18
N GLY A 16 23.52 -1.33 1.77
CA GLY A 16 24.17 -1.15 0.46
C GLY A 16 23.21 -0.86 -0.71
N ARG A 17 21.90 -0.73 -0.44
CA ARG A 17 20.87 -0.39 -1.43
C ARG A 17 20.19 0.95 -1.16
N GLU A 18 20.80 1.83 -0.36
CA GLU A 18 20.21 3.09 0.09
C GLU A 18 19.89 4.03 -1.09
N LEU A 19 20.78 4.10 -2.08
CA LEU A 19 20.56 4.84 -3.33
C LEU A 19 19.42 4.23 -4.16
N LEU A 20 19.40 2.90 -4.31
CA LEU A 20 18.32 2.18 -4.99
C LEU A 20 16.97 2.37 -4.29
N GLY A 21 16.96 2.45 -2.96
CA GLY A 21 15.76 2.75 -2.18
C GLY A 21 15.21 4.14 -2.48
N THR A 22 16.11 5.12 -2.63
CA THR A 22 15.75 6.50 -2.98
C THR A 22 15.19 6.58 -4.40
N GLU A 23 15.82 5.89 -5.35
CA GLU A 23 15.32 5.77 -6.73
C GLU A 23 13.96 5.09 -6.78
N LEU A 24 13.81 3.96 -6.09
CA LEU A 24 12.56 3.24 -6.00
C LEU A 24 11.44 4.12 -5.43
N PHE A 25 11.70 4.92 -4.39
CA PHE A 25 10.69 5.82 -3.84
C PHE A 25 10.23 6.86 -4.87
N ARG A 26 11.16 7.48 -5.61
CA ARG A 26 10.82 8.45 -6.67
C ARG A 26 10.02 7.80 -7.80
N ASP A 27 10.44 6.63 -8.25
CA ASP A 27 9.73 5.85 -9.27
C ASP A 27 8.32 5.48 -8.81
N PHE A 28 8.19 5.03 -7.56
CA PHE A 28 6.92 4.64 -6.97
C PHE A 28 5.96 5.83 -6.81
N MET A 29 6.46 6.99 -6.38
CA MET A 29 5.69 8.24 -6.33
C MET A 29 5.15 8.61 -7.72
N LYS A 30 6.01 8.61 -8.74
CA LYS A 30 5.60 8.90 -10.12
C LYS A 30 4.57 7.90 -10.63
N TYR A 31 4.76 6.62 -10.32
CA TYR A 31 3.82 5.56 -10.66
C TYR A 31 2.46 5.76 -9.97
N ALA A 32 2.45 6.07 -8.68
CA ALA A 32 1.23 6.33 -7.90
C ALA A 32 0.43 7.53 -8.44
N GLU A 33 1.11 8.62 -8.79
CA GLU A 33 0.48 9.77 -9.47
C GLU A 33 -0.09 9.37 -10.84
N GLY A 34 0.62 8.55 -11.60
CA GLY A 34 0.13 7.99 -12.85
C GLY A 34 -1.18 7.22 -12.67
N LEU A 35 -1.20 6.28 -11.71
CA LEU A 35 -2.39 5.48 -11.37
C LEU A 35 -3.60 6.32 -10.97
N LYS A 36 -3.37 7.44 -10.27
CA LYS A 36 -4.43 8.38 -9.89
C LYS A 36 -4.95 9.13 -11.11
N ASN A 37 -4.06 9.66 -11.95
CA ASN A 37 -4.43 10.45 -13.13
C ASN A 37 -5.19 9.62 -14.18
N GLU A 38 -4.88 8.33 -14.34
CA GLU A 38 -5.63 7.43 -15.21
C GLU A 38 -6.93 6.87 -14.59
N GLY A 39 -7.17 7.16 -13.30
CA GLY A 39 -8.36 6.70 -12.58
C GLY A 39 -8.37 5.21 -12.21
N ALA A 40 -7.20 4.55 -12.18
CA ALA A 40 -7.04 3.20 -11.65
C ALA A 40 -7.19 3.17 -10.12
N VAL A 41 -6.80 4.26 -9.45
CA VAL A 41 -7.11 4.54 -8.05
C VAL A 41 -7.85 5.87 -7.96
N GLU A 42 -8.69 6.04 -6.94
CA GLU A 42 -9.43 7.30 -6.72
C GLU A 42 -8.57 8.33 -5.97
N SER A 43 -7.73 7.84 -5.06
CA SER A 43 -6.77 8.66 -4.32
C SER A 43 -5.64 7.80 -3.80
N PHE A 44 -4.52 8.45 -3.49
CA PHE A 44 -3.49 7.86 -2.67
C PHE A 44 -2.91 8.89 -1.71
N ASP A 45 -2.44 8.43 -0.56
CA ASP A 45 -1.63 9.22 0.36
C ASP A 45 -0.30 8.51 0.61
N VAL A 46 0.71 9.30 0.95
CA VAL A 46 2.02 8.81 1.42
C VAL A 46 2.30 9.42 2.79
N LEU A 47 2.77 8.60 3.73
CA LEU A 47 3.29 9.09 4.99
C LEU A 47 4.71 8.55 5.19
N TYR A 48 5.65 9.47 5.35
CA TYR A 48 7.00 9.18 5.78
C TYR A 48 7.10 9.51 7.27
N LEU A 49 7.49 8.52 8.06
CA LEU A 49 7.49 8.59 9.51
C LEU A 49 8.87 9.04 10.00
N GLU A 50 8.90 9.70 11.16
CA GLU A 50 10.16 10.01 11.82
C GLU A 50 10.94 8.73 12.14
N PRO A 51 12.29 8.80 12.25
CA PRO A 51 13.11 7.65 12.57
C PRO A 51 12.64 6.95 13.85
N ARG A 52 12.35 5.65 13.74
CA ARG A 52 11.97 4.78 14.87
C ARG A 52 12.88 3.54 14.85
N GLY A 53 13.22 3.03 16.03
CA GLY A 53 14.19 1.93 16.16
C GLY A 53 13.77 0.62 15.47
N VAL A 54 12.46 0.35 15.39
CA VAL A 54 11.89 -0.84 14.73
C VAL A 54 10.52 -0.53 14.12
N GLY A 55 10.18 -1.21 13.03
CA GLY A 55 8.82 -1.23 12.48
C GLY A 55 8.72 -0.61 11.10
N ILE A 56 7.71 0.23 10.91
CA ILE A 56 7.38 0.87 9.64
C ILE A 56 8.02 2.27 9.62
N ALA A 57 8.77 2.60 8.58
CA ALA A 57 9.26 3.96 8.33
C ALA A 57 8.37 4.75 7.38
N GLY A 58 7.52 4.08 6.62
CA GLY A 58 6.50 4.78 5.85
C GLY A 58 5.53 3.84 5.16
N TYR A 59 4.51 4.45 4.56
CA TYR A 59 3.52 3.72 3.79
C TYR A 59 2.92 4.55 2.66
N PHE A 60 2.46 3.84 1.62
CA PHE A 60 1.52 4.33 0.63
C PHE A 60 0.16 3.69 0.90
N VAL A 61 -0.90 4.50 0.88
CA VAL A 61 -2.27 4.00 0.95
C VAL A 61 -3.03 4.44 -0.29
N PHE A 62 -3.53 3.48 -1.06
CA PHE A 62 -4.38 3.71 -2.21
C PHE A 62 -5.83 3.41 -1.84
N ARG A 63 -6.77 4.24 -2.31
CA ARG A 63 -8.21 4.02 -2.15
C ARG A 63 -8.87 3.97 -3.51
N GLY A 64 -9.89 3.12 -3.62
CA GLY A 64 -10.72 3.05 -4.82
C GLY A 64 -11.69 1.89 -4.84
N ALA A 65 -12.50 1.83 -5.89
CA ALA A 65 -13.42 0.74 -6.16
C ALA A 65 -12.72 -0.64 -6.03
N PRO A 66 -13.29 -1.61 -5.29
CA PRO A 66 -12.64 -2.90 -5.05
C PRO A 66 -12.21 -3.66 -6.30
N GLN A 67 -13.00 -3.58 -7.37
CA GLN A 67 -12.74 -4.22 -8.66
C GLN A 67 -11.51 -3.60 -9.34
N LYS A 68 -11.41 -2.26 -9.34
CA LYS A 68 -10.26 -1.54 -9.91
C LYS A 68 -8.98 -1.87 -9.15
N LEU A 69 -9.04 -1.89 -7.82
CA LEU A 69 -7.89 -2.26 -6.99
C LEU A 69 -7.46 -3.72 -7.16
N THR A 70 -8.41 -4.62 -7.42
CA THR A 70 -8.10 -6.03 -7.72
C THR A 70 -7.40 -6.14 -9.08
N ALA A 71 -7.96 -5.51 -10.11
CA ALA A 71 -7.35 -5.47 -11.44
C ALA A 71 -5.95 -4.82 -11.41
N LEU A 72 -5.77 -3.76 -10.61
CA LEU A 72 -4.46 -3.11 -10.42
C LEU A 72 -3.41 -4.10 -9.92
N THR A 73 -3.74 -4.95 -8.94
CA THR A 73 -2.78 -5.90 -8.38
C THR A 73 -2.36 -7.01 -9.34
N GLU A 74 -3.14 -7.21 -10.41
CA GLU A 74 -2.88 -8.19 -11.46
C GLU A 74 -2.07 -7.61 -12.62
N ARG A 75 -1.85 -6.29 -12.66
CA ARG A 75 -1.07 -5.68 -13.74
C ARG A 75 0.42 -5.98 -13.63
N ASP A 76 1.03 -6.19 -14.79
CA ASP A 76 2.46 -6.43 -14.95
C ASP A 76 3.36 -5.34 -14.34
N ASP A 77 2.99 -4.07 -14.52
CA ASP A 77 3.72 -2.91 -13.99
C ASP A 77 3.67 -2.87 -12.45
N TRP A 78 2.50 -3.15 -11.87
CA TRP A 78 2.33 -3.30 -10.43
C TRP A 78 3.19 -4.44 -9.87
N VAL A 79 3.12 -5.62 -10.48
CA VAL A 79 3.90 -6.80 -10.04
C VAL A 79 5.40 -6.51 -10.09
N ARG A 80 5.89 -5.90 -11.18
CA ARG A 80 7.30 -5.50 -11.30
C ARG A 80 7.70 -4.53 -10.19
N MET A 81 6.84 -3.56 -9.88
CA MET A 81 7.10 -2.61 -8.81
C MET A 81 7.18 -3.29 -7.44
N MET A 82 6.29 -4.23 -7.15
CA MET A 82 6.32 -5.01 -5.89
C MET A 82 7.57 -5.86 -5.76
N LEU A 83 8.00 -6.51 -6.85
CA LEU A 83 9.24 -7.29 -6.86
C LEU A 83 10.47 -6.40 -6.66
N ARG A 84 10.51 -5.21 -7.28
CA ARG A 84 11.57 -4.21 -7.02
C ARG A 84 11.60 -3.79 -5.55
N SER A 85 10.43 -3.58 -4.92
CA SER A 85 10.35 -3.31 -3.49
C SER A 85 10.90 -4.43 -2.63
N GLN A 86 10.56 -5.70 -2.92
CA GLN A 86 11.07 -6.87 -2.20
C GLN A 86 12.60 -7.01 -2.29
N MET A 87 13.18 -6.67 -3.43
CA MET A 87 14.63 -6.73 -3.61
C MET A 87 15.37 -5.57 -2.95
N THR A 88 14.73 -4.43 -2.73
CA THR A 88 15.40 -3.21 -2.27
C THR A 88 15.16 -2.92 -0.79
N LEU A 89 13.99 -3.27 -0.27
CA LEU A 89 13.51 -2.85 1.04
C LEU A 89 13.48 -4.04 2.01
N LYS A 90 13.64 -3.72 3.29
CA LYS A 90 13.40 -4.62 4.40
C LYS A 90 11.91 -4.63 4.74
N ASN A 91 11.35 -5.83 4.87
CA ASN A 91 9.96 -6.09 5.25
C ASN A 91 8.90 -5.26 4.47
N PRO A 92 8.99 -5.15 3.12
CA PRO A 92 7.91 -4.53 2.38
C PRO A 92 6.65 -5.40 2.50
N ALA A 93 5.52 -4.80 2.83
CA ALA A 93 4.26 -5.52 2.95
C ALA A 93 3.17 -4.86 2.11
N LEU A 94 2.38 -5.69 1.42
CA LEU A 94 1.19 -5.31 0.68
C LEU A 94 -0.03 -5.90 1.38
N VAL A 95 -0.95 -5.05 1.82
CA VAL A 95 -2.15 -5.46 2.55
C VAL A 95 -3.40 -4.83 1.94
N ARG A 96 -4.45 -5.63 1.78
CA ARG A 96 -5.78 -5.16 1.38
C ARG A 96 -6.55 -4.71 2.62
N GLY A 97 -7.20 -3.55 2.55
CA GLY A 97 -7.86 -2.93 3.70
C GLY A 97 -9.26 -2.41 3.42
N TYR A 98 -9.93 -2.02 4.50
CA TYR A 98 -11.20 -1.29 4.49
C TYR A 98 -10.94 0.16 4.90
N ALA A 99 -11.48 1.12 4.15
CA ALA A 99 -11.35 2.54 4.40
C ALA A 99 -12.71 3.23 4.37
N GLY A 100 -12.83 4.33 5.11
CA GLY A 100 -14.04 5.15 5.15
C GLY A 100 -15.26 4.38 5.70
N PRO A 101 -16.46 4.57 5.12
CA PRO A 101 -17.68 3.93 5.60
C PRO A 101 -17.63 2.39 5.68
N ALA A 102 -16.83 1.74 4.82
CA ALA A 102 -16.66 0.29 4.81
C ALA A 102 -16.07 -0.26 6.13
N ILE A 103 -15.40 0.58 6.91
CA ILE A 103 -14.92 0.20 8.25
C ILE A 103 -16.10 -0.09 9.18
N GLY A 104 -17.17 0.72 9.12
CA GLY A 104 -18.35 0.55 9.96
C GLY A 104 -19.04 -0.79 9.73
N GLU A 105 -19.21 -1.18 8.46
CA GLU A 105 -19.74 -2.50 8.10
C GLU A 105 -18.85 -3.64 8.62
N ARG A 106 -17.52 -3.49 8.51
CA ARG A 106 -16.57 -4.49 9.03
C ARG A 106 -16.70 -4.63 10.54
N MET A 107 -16.84 -3.52 11.25
CA MET A 107 -16.98 -3.50 12.71
C MET A 107 -18.32 -4.06 13.16
N LYS A 108 -19.39 -3.87 12.38
CA LYS A 108 -20.68 -4.52 12.64
C LYS A 108 -20.55 -6.04 12.59
N THR A 109 -19.97 -6.58 11.52
CA THR A 109 -19.71 -8.03 11.41
C THR A 109 -18.80 -8.53 12.53
N TRP A 110 -17.79 -7.76 12.93
CA TRP A 110 -16.96 -8.11 14.10
C TRP A 110 -17.85 -8.26 15.34
N ALA A 111 -18.64 -7.24 15.67
CA ALA A 111 -19.45 -7.20 16.88
C ALA A 111 -20.46 -8.35 16.95
N GLU A 112 -21.03 -8.75 15.80
CA GLU A 112 -21.93 -9.91 15.68
C GLU A 112 -21.26 -11.25 16.05
N LEU A 113 -19.93 -11.35 15.91
CA LEU A 113 -19.16 -12.57 16.18
C LEU A 113 -18.63 -12.66 17.62
N ILE A 114 -18.79 -11.63 18.44
CA ILE A 114 -18.35 -11.66 19.84
C ILE A 114 -19.28 -12.62 20.61
N PRO A 115 -18.77 -13.73 21.16
CA PRO A 115 -19.57 -14.61 22.00
C PRO A 115 -20.11 -13.83 23.21
N ARG A 116 -21.38 -14.06 23.54
CA ARG A 116 -22.02 -13.48 24.72
C ARG A 116 -21.96 -14.42 25.91
#